data_AF-J9FHL8-F1
#
_entry.id   AF-J9FHL8-F1
#
_cell.length_a   1.000
_cell.length_b   1.000
_cell.length_c   1.000
_cell.angle_alpha   90.00
_cell.angle_beta   90.00
_cell.angle_gamma   90.00
#
_symmetry.space_group_name_H-M   'P 1'
#
loop_
_entity.id
_entity.type
_entity.pdbx_description
1 polymer ?
#
loop_
_entity_poly.entity_id
_entity_poly.type
_entity_poly.pdbx_seq_one_letter_code
_entity_poly.pdbx_strand_id
1 'polypeptide(L)'
;GFTMNSIIRQWNYIERITAFDGDDQHYQAFNNVRSGYYGRSEWGNGYPAATGIGANLGGVLIDVDAAVFTSGSAFATPIDNRLQVAAHAYSDQVLEASRSLKTTPKFERAKSMTFGDRRLVYISGTAAIRGEESLRGVGLERQLRITMENIAELIGDAKPAILRVYLKNRADYAEARRLMEGYGLEIPISYMWADVCREELLIEIEGIAID
;
A
#
# COMPACT_ATOMS: atom_id res chain seq x y z
N GLY A 1 -5.08 -18.00 -19.46
CA GLY A 1 -3.88 -17.28 -18.96
C GLY A 1 -4.32 -16.18 -18.02
N PHE A 2 -3.39 -15.57 -17.29
CA PHE A 2 -3.71 -14.44 -16.40
C PHE A 2 -3.88 -13.15 -17.22
N THR A 3 -5.01 -12.48 -17.03
CA THR A 3 -5.29 -11.15 -17.59
C THR A 3 -4.90 -10.07 -16.57
N MET A 4 -4.84 -8.80 -16.99
CA MET A 4 -4.50 -7.68 -16.09
C MET A 4 -5.41 -7.63 -14.84
N ASN A 5 -6.71 -7.85 -15.01
CA ASN A 5 -7.66 -7.89 -13.90
C ASN A 5 -7.59 -9.16 -13.04
N SER A 6 -6.68 -10.10 -13.34
CA SER A 6 -6.35 -11.23 -12.46
C SER A 6 -5.36 -10.83 -11.36
N ILE A 7 -4.74 -9.65 -11.41
CA ILE A 7 -3.79 -9.19 -10.39
C ILE A 7 -4.55 -8.93 -9.09
N ILE A 8 -4.11 -9.57 -8.01
CA ILE A 8 -4.68 -9.44 -6.67
C ILE A 8 -3.80 -8.58 -5.77
N ARG A 9 -2.47 -8.64 -5.96
CA ARG A 9 -1.50 -7.90 -5.18
C ARG A 9 -0.38 -7.40 -6.09
N GLN A 10 0.07 -6.17 -5.87
CA GLN A 10 1.14 -5.55 -6.66
C GLN A 10 2.11 -4.74 -5.78
N TRP A 11 3.39 -4.99 -5.91
CA TRP A 11 4.45 -4.17 -5.31
C TRP A 11 5.14 -3.34 -6.38
N ASN A 12 5.32 -2.05 -6.12
CA ASN A 12 5.94 -1.10 -7.02
C ASN A 12 7.12 -0.46 -6.29
N TYR A 13 8.33 -0.81 -6.69
CA TYR A 13 9.57 -0.23 -6.18
C TYR A 13 10.05 0.80 -7.19
N ILE A 14 10.03 2.07 -6.81
CA ILE A 14 10.24 3.21 -7.71
C ILE A 14 11.51 3.93 -7.30
N GLU A 15 12.50 3.96 -8.18
CA GLU A 15 13.76 4.64 -7.92
C GLU A 15 13.53 6.13 -7.63
N ARG A 16 14.05 6.59 -6.48
CA ARG A 16 13.91 7.99 -6.02
C ARG A 16 12.46 8.48 -6.10
N ILE A 17 11.52 7.72 -5.53
CA ILE A 17 10.06 7.88 -5.67
C ILE A 17 9.53 9.32 -5.52
N THR A 18 10.14 10.14 -4.65
CA THR A 18 9.75 11.54 -4.41
C THR A 18 10.49 12.57 -5.27
N ALA A 19 11.48 12.15 -6.06
CA ALA A 19 12.25 13.04 -6.92
C ALA A 19 11.45 13.52 -8.13
N PHE A 20 11.94 14.61 -8.73
CA PHE A 20 11.36 15.29 -9.88
C PHE A 20 12.36 15.30 -11.04
N ASP A 21 11.85 15.03 -12.23
CA ASP A 21 12.53 15.26 -13.50
C ASP A 21 11.80 16.41 -14.22
N GLY A 22 12.31 17.64 -14.05
CA GLY A 22 11.58 18.85 -14.45
C GLY A 22 10.35 19.06 -13.56
N ASP A 23 9.17 19.07 -14.16
CA ASP A 23 7.90 19.28 -13.44
C ASP A 23 7.22 17.96 -13.03
N ASP A 24 7.75 16.80 -13.43
CA ASP A 24 7.09 15.51 -13.21
C ASP A 24 7.75 14.74 -12.06
N GLN A 25 6.99 14.50 -10.99
CA GLN A 25 7.40 13.63 -9.88
C GLN A 25 7.39 12.16 -10.33
N HIS A 26 8.40 11.38 -9.94
CA HIS A 26 8.52 9.95 -10.30
C HIS A 26 7.29 9.13 -9.89
N TYR A 27 6.77 9.32 -8.67
CA TYR A 27 5.56 8.64 -8.21
C TYR A 27 4.32 9.00 -9.04
N GLN A 28 4.13 10.29 -9.37
CA GLN A 28 2.99 10.72 -10.19
C GLN A 28 3.10 10.18 -11.62
N ALA A 29 4.30 10.17 -12.22
CA ALA A 29 4.55 9.59 -13.53
C ALA A 29 4.21 8.09 -13.55
N PHE A 30 4.64 7.34 -12.53
CA PHE A 30 4.27 5.93 -12.37
C PHE A 30 2.74 5.75 -12.29
N ASN A 31 2.05 6.57 -11.48
CA ASN A 31 0.61 6.50 -11.34
C ASN A 31 -0.15 6.77 -12.63
N ASN A 32 0.32 7.73 -13.44
CA ASN A 32 -0.26 8.03 -14.75
C ASN A 32 -0.14 6.84 -15.71
N VAL A 33 1.03 6.19 -15.76
CA VAL A 33 1.24 4.98 -16.57
C VAL A 33 0.36 3.84 -16.07
N ARG A 34 0.34 3.58 -14.76
CA ARG A 34 -0.55 2.57 -14.15
C ARG A 34 -2.00 2.80 -14.52
N SER A 35 -2.46 4.05 -14.45
CA SER A 35 -3.83 4.43 -14.81
C SER A 35 -4.17 4.16 -16.26
N GLY A 36 -3.24 4.44 -17.18
CA GLY A 36 -3.39 4.16 -18.61
C GLY A 36 -3.44 2.66 -18.94
N TYR A 37 -2.66 1.82 -18.24
CA TYR A 37 -2.72 0.37 -18.41
C TYR A 37 -3.98 -0.24 -17.79
N TYR A 38 -4.32 0.18 -16.56
CA TYR A 38 -5.51 -0.33 -15.86
C TYR A 38 -6.80 0.04 -16.57
N GLY A 39 -6.85 1.19 -17.27
CA GLY A 39 -8.01 1.60 -18.07
C GLY A 39 -8.30 0.72 -19.29
N ARG A 40 -7.43 -0.25 -19.61
CA ARG A 40 -7.62 -1.22 -20.70
C ARG A 40 -8.36 -2.49 -20.24
N SER A 41 -8.79 -2.56 -18.99
CA SER A 41 -9.45 -3.74 -18.41
C SER A 41 -10.52 -3.33 -17.41
N GLU A 42 -11.55 -4.15 -17.29
CA GLU A 42 -12.58 -3.99 -16.27
C GLU A 42 -12.17 -4.71 -14.97
N TRP A 43 -12.30 -3.99 -13.86
CA TRP A 43 -11.89 -4.44 -12.51
C TRP A 43 -13.11 -4.80 -11.67
N GLY A 44 -13.88 -5.81 -12.11
CA GLY A 44 -15.13 -6.23 -11.44
C GLY A 44 -14.96 -6.66 -9.98
N ASN A 45 -13.75 -7.04 -9.57
CA ASN A 45 -13.39 -7.41 -8.19
C ASN A 45 -12.49 -6.37 -7.52
N GLY A 46 -12.59 -5.10 -7.96
CA GLY A 46 -11.72 -4.00 -7.52
C GLY A 46 -10.28 -4.11 -8.05
N TYR A 47 -9.52 -3.04 -7.87
CA TYR A 47 -8.08 -2.99 -8.15
C TYR A 47 -7.31 -3.97 -7.24
N PRO A 48 -6.02 -4.24 -7.47
CA PRO A 48 -5.24 -5.04 -6.52
C PRO A 48 -4.97 -4.25 -5.23
N ALA A 49 -4.70 -4.98 -4.14
CA ALA A 49 -3.95 -4.39 -3.04
C ALA A 49 -2.57 -3.99 -3.57
N ALA A 50 -2.02 -2.85 -3.16
CA ALA A 50 -0.73 -2.41 -3.67
C ALA A 50 0.16 -1.71 -2.65
N THR A 51 1.47 -1.74 -2.92
CA THR A 51 2.46 -0.89 -2.23
C THR A 51 3.24 -0.13 -3.28
N GLY A 52 3.45 1.17 -3.05
CA GLY A 52 4.31 2.02 -3.86
C GLY A 52 5.39 2.62 -2.97
N ILE A 53 6.59 2.05 -3.04
CA ILE A 53 7.69 2.41 -2.13
C ILE A 53 8.95 2.79 -2.91
N GLY A 54 9.78 3.63 -2.31
CA GLY A 54 11.05 4.05 -2.87
C GLY A 54 12.04 2.90 -3.02
N ALA A 55 12.82 2.97 -4.08
CA ALA A 55 14.04 2.21 -4.27
C ALA A 55 15.21 3.17 -4.45
N ASN A 56 16.41 2.75 -4.05
CA ASN A 56 17.61 3.57 -4.23
C ASN A 56 18.17 3.47 -5.66
N LEU A 57 17.91 2.36 -6.35
CA LEU A 57 18.47 2.01 -7.66
C LEU A 57 17.49 1.08 -8.38
N GLY A 58 17.60 0.99 -9.71
CA GLY A 58 16.96 -0.06 -10.50
C GLY A 58 15.73 0.37 -11.31
N GLY A 59 15.52 1.68 -11.48
CA GLY A 59 14.40 2.24 -12.22
C GLY A 59 13.07 1.90 -11.57
N VAL A 60 12.25 1.10 -12.23
CA VAL A 60 10.96 0.63 -11.70
C VAL A 60 10.93 -0.88 -11.72
N LEU A 61 10.74 -1.50 -10.55
CA LEU A 61 10.49 -2.92 -10.40
C LEU A 61 9.04 -3.13 -9.96
N ILE A 62 8.32 -3.97 -10.68
CA ILE A 62 6.94 -4.35 -10.37
C ILE A 62 6.91 -5.85 -10.11
N ASP A 63 6.37 -6.24 -8.97
CA ASP A 63 6.09 -7.63 -8.61
C ASP A 63 4.57 -7.81 -8.42
N VAL A 64 4.04 -8.97 -8.80
CA VAL A 64 2.59 -9.21 -8.81
C VAL A 64 2.24 -10.64 -8.41
N ASP A 65 1.18 -10.75 -7.61
CA ASP A 65 0.43 -12.00 -7.48
C ASP A 65 -0.85 -11.90 -8.31
N ALA A 66 -1.07 -12.91 -9.16
CA ALA A 66 -2.26 -13.03 -9.97
C ALA A 66 -3.02 -14.33 -9.68
N ALA A 67 -4.35 -14.27 -9.64
CA ALA A 67 -5.22 -15.41 -9.38
C ALA A 67 -6.41 -15.44 -10.35
N VAL A 68 -6.77 -16.64 -10.80
CA VAL A 68 -8.02 -16.90 -11.53
C VAL A 68 -8.83 -17.88 -10.70
N PHE A 69 -10.04 -17.47 -10.32
CA PHE A 69 -10.94 -18.29 -9.51
C PHE A 69 -11.83 -19.14 -10.41
N THR A 70 -11.82 -20.46 -10.19
CA THR A 70 -12.60 -21.43 -10.98
C THR A 70 -13.75 -22.07 -10.21
N SER A 71 -13.85 -21.82 -8.92
CA SER A 71 -14.91 -22.30 -8.03
C SER A 71 -15.69 -21.12 -7.45
N GLY A 72 -17.01 -21.25 -7.30
CA GLY A 72 -17.84 -20.25 -6.61
C GLY A 72 -17.51 -20.09 -5.12
N SER A 73 -16.83 -21.06 -4.51
CA SER A 73 -16.32 -20.98 -3.14
C SER A 73 -14.98 -20.23 -3.02
N ALA A 74 -14.42 -19.77 -4.14
CA ALA A 74 -13.17 -19.02 -4.16
C ALA A 74 -13.35 -17.68 -4.89
N PHE A 75 -13.05 -16.57 -4.23
CA PHE A 75 -13.25 -15.23 -4.79
C PHE A 75 -12.38 -14.19 -4.08
N ALA A 76 -12.24 -13.02 -4.69
CA ALA A 76 -11.57 -11.87 -4.07
C ALA A 76 -12.54 -10.70 -3.88
N THR A 77 -12.35 -9.96 -2.79
CA THR A 77 -13.17 -8.78 -2.47
C THR A 77 -12.27 -7.64 -2.03
N PRO A 78 -12.43 -6.42 -2.60
CA PRO A 78 -11.70 -5.24 -2.16
C PRO A 78 -12.14 -4.85 -0.74
N ILE A 79 -11.22 -4.29 0.03
CA ILE A 79 -11.47 -3.77 1.36
C ILE A 79 -11.02 -2.32 1.37
N ASP A 80 -11.97 -1.43 1.67
CA ASP A 80 -11.71 -0.02 1.96
C ASP A 80 -11.49 0.18 3.46
N ASN A 81 -10.80 1.26 3.82
CA ASN A 81 -10.63 1.68 5.22
C ASN A 81 -11.55 2.86 5.51
N ARG A 82 -12.50 2.74 6.43
CA ARG A 82 -13.44 3.84 6.78
C ARG A 82 -12.73 5.07 7.38
N LEU A 83 -11.54 4.89 7.92
CA LEU A 83 -10.71 5.95 8.49
C LEU A 83 -9.88 6.69 7.41
N GLN A 84 -9.93 6.24 6.16
CA GLN A 84 -9.18 6.80 5.05
C GLN A 84 -10.11 7.06 3.85
N VAL A 85 -9.91 8.16 3.14
CA VAL A 85 -10.54 8.34 1.84
C VAL A 85 -9.91 7.33 0.88
N ALA A 86 -10.71 6.71 0.01
CA ALA A 86 -10.22 5.78 -0.99
C ALA A 86 -9.16 6.47 -1.86
N ALA A 87 -8.02 5.80 -2.11
CA ALA A 87 -6.89 6.45 -2.78
C ALA A 87 -7.24 6.94 -4.20
N HIS A 88 -8.19 6.28 -4.85
CA HIS A 88 -8.69 6.65 -6.17
C HIS A 88 -9.65 7.87 -6.16
N ALA A 89 -10.06 8.34 -4.97
CA ALA A 89 -10.97 9.47 -4.76
C ALA A 89 -10.28 10.69 -4.11
N TYR A 90 -8.94 10.69 -4.05
CA TYR A 90 -8.15 11.81 -3.53
C TYR A 90 -8.35 13.10 -4.33
N SER A 91 -8.39 14.23 -3.61
CA SER A 91 -8.54 15.55 -4.21
C SER A 91 -7.26 16.00 -4.94
N ASP A 92 -7.40 16.92 -5.89
CA ASP A 92 -6.26 17.46 -6.66
C ASP A 92 -5.21 18.16 -5.78
N GLN A 93 -5.56 18.50 -4.52
CA GLN A 93 -4.70 19.19 -3.56
C GLN A 93 -3.60 18.29 -2.97
N VAL A 94 -3.80 16.97 -2.96
CA VAL A 94 -2.79 16.00 -2.47
C VAL A 94 -2.03 15.31 -3.61
N LEU A 95 -2.29 15.69 -4.85
CA LEU A 95 -1.59 15.21 -6.04
C LEU A 95 -0.55 16.27 -6.45
N GLU A 96 0.71 15.88 -6.60
CA GLU A 96 1.78 16.80 -7.05
C GLU A 96 1.55 17.27 -8.48
N ALA A 97 2.01 18.49 -8.81
CA ALA A 97 1.86 19.07 -10.14
C ALA A 97 2.54 18.18 -11.20
N SER A 98 1.90 17.98 -12.35
CA SER A 98 2.46 17.29 -13.53
C SER A 98 1.85 17.92 -14.79
N ARG A 99 2.56 17.87 -15.92
CA ARG A 99 2.14 18.47 -17.21
C ARG A 99 0.94 17.77 -17.88
N SER A 100 0.41 16.69 -17.29
CA SER A 100 -0.67 15.85 -17.83
C SER A 100 -1.82 15.67 -16.82
N LEU A 101 -3.01 15.27 -17.30
CA LEU A 101 -4.19 14.98 -16.47
C LEU A 101 -3.81 14.06 -15.30
N LYS A 102 -3.92 14.59 -14.07
CA LYS A 102 -3.58 13.87 -12.83
C LYS A 102 -4.52 12.69 -12.67
N THR A 103 -3.95 11.52 -12.38
CA THR A 103 -4.74 10.35 -12.03
C THR A 103 -4.48 9.95 -10.60
N THR A 104 -5.55 9.59 -9.90
CA THR A 104 -5.48 9.10 -8.53
C THR A 104 -4.87 7.70 -8.49
N PRO A 105 -4.15 7.34 -7.41
CA PRO A 105 -3.62 5.99 -7.25
C PRO A 105 -4.73 4.91 -7.33
N LYS A 106 -4.62 4.00 -8.30
CA LYS A 106 -5.58 2.90 -8.52
C LYS A 106 -5.15 1.65 -7.74
N PHE A 107 -5.54 1.55 -6.48
CA PHE A 107 -5.34 0.37 -5.63
C PHE A 107 -6.35 0.34 -4.48
N GLU A 108 -6.54 -0.84 -3.90
CA GLU A 108 -7.43 -1.07 -2.75
C GLU A 108 -6.63 -1.02 -1.43
N ARG A 109 -7.25 -0.60 -0.31
CA ARG A 109 -6.53 -0.52 0.97
C ARG A 109 -6.17 -1.89 1.54
N ALA A 110 -7.00 -2.89 1.28
CA ALA A 110 -6.64 -4.28 1.37
C ALA A 110 -7.43 -5.08 0.33
N LYS A 111 -7.03 -6.32 0.08
CA LYS A 111 -7.77 -7.24 -0.78
C LYS A 111 -7.86 -8.58 -0.10
N SER A 112 -9.08 -9.04 0.14
CA SER A 112 -9.31 -10.39 0.65
C SER A 112 -9.41 -11.40 -0.47
N MET A 113 -8.91 -12.60 -0.20
CA MET A 113 -9.11 -13.81 -1.00
C MET A 113 -9.75 -14.85 -0.09
N THR A 114 -10.93 -15.33 -0.47
CA THR A 114 -11.66 -16.37 0.25
C THR A 114 -11.48 -17.69 -0.49
N PHE A 115 -11.27 -18.78 0.25
CA PHE A 115 -11.17 -20.14 -0.26
C PHE A 115 -11.95 -21.09 0.66
N GLY A 116 -13.24 -21.26 0.41
CA GLY A 116 -14.12 -22.02 1.30
C GLY A 116 -14.29 -21.32 2.66
N ASP A 117 -13.81 -21.95 3.71
CA ASP A 117 -13.84 -21.45 5.10
C ASP A 117 -12.61 -20.64 5.50
N ARG A 118 -11.61 -20.53 4.62
CA ARG A 118 -10.36 -19.79 4.86
C ARG A 118 -10.38 -18.45 4.17
N ARG A 119 -9.76 -17.45 4.80
CA ARG A 119 -9.59 -16.13 4.19
C ARG A 119 -8.17 -15.61 4.40
N LEU A 120 -7.61 -15.07 3.33
CA LEU A 120 -6.35 -14.36 3.33
C LEU A 120 -6.62 -12.89 2.99
N VAL A 121 -5.96 -11.97 3.67
CA VAL A 121 -6.08 -10.53 3.43
C VAL A 121 -4.70 -9.97 3.09
N TYR A 122 -4.54 -9.50 1.85
CA TYR A 122 -3.40 -8.67 1.49
C TYR A 122 -3.62 -7.25 2.00
N ILE A 123 -2.72 -6.78 2.85
CA ILE A 123 -2.72 -5.43 3.40
C ILE A 123 -1.84 -4.56 2.50
N SER A 124 -2.41 -3.48 1.97
CA SER A 124 -1.66 -2.51 1.17
C SER A 124 -0.64 -1.75 1.99
N GLY A 125 0.29 -1.06 1.31
CA GLY A 125 1.17 -0.09 1.94
C GLY A 125 0.33 0.91 2.74
N THR A 126 0.39 0.78 4.06
CA THR A 126 -0.45 1.52 4.99
C THR A 126 0.43 2.46 5.78
N ALA A 127 0.16 3.75 5.67
CA ALA A 127 0.86 4.80 6.39
C ALA A 127 -0.10 5.57 7.31
N ALA A 128 0.45 6.53 8.05
CA ALA A 128 -0.28 7.38 9.00
C ALA A 128 -1.14 8.46 8.31
N ILE A 129 -2.14 8.01 7.57
CA ILE A 129 -3.10 8.86 6.85
C ILE A 129 -4.48 8.70 7.52
N ARG A 130 -5.16 9.83 7.74
CA ARG A 130 -6.57 9.93 8.14
C ARG A 130 -7.31 10.74 7.07
N GLY A 131 -8.36 10.18 6.49
CA GLY A 131 -8.94 10.76 5.27
C GLY A 131 -7.93 10.77 4.12
N GLU A 132 -7.54 11.94 3.64
CA GLU A 132 -6.44 12.16 2.68
C GLU A 132 -5.23 12.90 3.29
N GLU A 133 -5.34 13.36 4.54
CA GLU A 133 -4.31 14.12 5.24
C GLU A 133 -3.29 13.20 5.93
N SER A 134 -2.02 13.53 5.74
CA SER A 134 -0.89 12.94 6.42
C SER A 134 -0.50 13.77 7.64
N LEU A 135 -0.14 13.10 8.73
CA LEU A 135 0.24 13.80 9.95
C LEU A 135 1.71 14.23 9.93
N ARG A 136 1.93 15.50 9.60
CA ARG A 136 3.27 16.11 9.55
C ARG A 136 3.82 16.42 10.94
N GLY A 137 5.09 16.06 11.17
CA GLY A 137 5.85 16.48 12.37
C GLY A 137 5.41 15.84 13.69
N VAL A 138 4.63 14.76 13.64
CA VAL A 138 4.08 14.11 14.84
C VAL A 138 4.98 13.03 15.45
N GLY A 139 6.12 12.73 14.80
CA GLY A 139 7.06 11.70 15.21
C GLY A 139 6.66 10.29 14.78
N LEU A 140 7.64 9.38 14.83
CA LEU A 140 7.50 7.99 14.41
C LEU A 140 6.45 7.24 15.23
N GLU A 141 6.50 7.37 16.55
CA GLU A 141 5.56 6.70 17.46
C GLU A 141 4.09 6.99 17.13
N ARG A 142 3.74 8.27 16.93
CA ARG A 142 2.36 8.65 16.62
C ARG A 142 1.95 8.18 15.22
N GLN A 143 2.85 8.22 14.25
CA GLN A 143 2.58 7.67 12.92
C GLN A 143 2.37 6.15 12.97
N LEU A 144 3.25 5.41 13.65
CA LEU A 144 3.14 3.97 13.80
C LEU A 144 1.83 3.56 14.47
N ARG A 145 1.42 4.22 15.55
CA ARG A 145 0.12 3.93 16.21
C ARG A 145 -1.05 4.04 15.24
N ILE A 146 -1.07 5.11 14.44
CA ILE A 146 -2.13 5.37 13.46
C ILE A 146 -2.10 4.37 12.31
N THR A 147 -0.90 3.99 11.85
CA THR A 147 -0.71 2.92 10.87
C THR A 147 -1.25 1.59 11.39
N MET A 148 -0.96 1.21 12.64
CA MET A 148 -1.47 -0.02 13.22
C MET A 148 -2.98 0.01 13.47
N GLU A 149 -3.55 1.17 13.86
CA GLU A 149 -5.01 1.37 13.91
C GLU A 149 -5.67 1.18 12.53
N ASN A 150 -5.03 1.68 11.46
CA ASN A 150 -5.51 1.48 10.09
C ASN A 150 -5.47 0.00 9.69
N ILE A 151 -4.39 -0.70 10.05
CA ILE A 151 -4.24 -2.13 9.76
C ILE A 151 -5.30 -2.93 10.51
N ALA A 152 -5.56 -2.64 11.79
CA ALA A 152 -6.59 -3.29 12.58
C ALA A 152 -7.98 -3.13 11.94
N GLU A 153 -8.33 -1.93 11.48
CA GLU A 153 -9.59 -1.68 10.75
C GLU A 153 -9.68 -2.50 9.46
N LEU A 154 -8.57 -2.63 8.72
CA LEU A 154 -8.52 -3.35 7.45
C LEU A 154 -8.68 -4.86 7.59
N ILE A 155 -8.14 -5.44 8.65
CA ILE A 155 -8.13 -6.89 8.84
C ILE A 155 -9.32 -7.39 9.67
N GLY A 156 -9.96 -6.52 10.46
CA GLY A 156 -11.07 -6.90 11.34
C GLY A 156 -10.61 -7.94 12.37
N ASP A 157 -11.28 -9.09 12.40
CA ASP A 157 -10.94 -10.21 13.29
C ASP A 157 -9.75 -11.06 12.79
N ALA A 158 -9.29 -10.83 11.55
CA ALA A 158 -8.15 -11.55 10.99
C ALA A 158 -6.85 -11.22 11.71
N LYS A 159 -5.95 -12.20 11.75
CA LYS A 159 -4.67 -12.07 12.44
C LYS A 159 -3.56 -11.79 11.44
N PRO A 160 -2.72 -10.77 11.66
CA PRO A 160 -1.50 -10.62 10.88
C PRO A 160 -0.70 -11.93 10.90
N ALA A 161 -0.19 -12.35 9.75
CA ALA A 161 0.66 -13.52 9.59
C ALA A 161 2.10 -13.13 9.25
N ILE A 162 2.28 -12.03 8.52
CA ILE A 162 3.58 -11.43 8.22
C ILE A 162 3.39 -9.93 7.99
N LEU A 163 4.34 -9.13 8.48
CA LEU A 163 4.40 -7.70 8.21
C LEU A 163 5.76 -7.32 7.60
N ARG A 164 5.74 -6.31 6.75
CA ARG A 164 6.93 -5.63 6.28
C ARG A 164 6.81 -4.15 6.58
N VAL A 165 7.79 -3.64 7.30
CA VAL A 165 7.88 -2.26 7.78
C VAL A 165 8.91 -1.52 6.94
N TYR A 166 8.49 -0.49 6.22
CA TYR A 166 9.37 0.42 5.52
C TYR A 166 9.60 1.66 6.40
N LEU A 167 10.86 2.00 6.63
CA LEU A 167 11.29 3.17 7.38
C LEU A 167 12.01 4.14 6.46
N LYS A 168 11.58 5.40 6.50
CA LYS A 168 12.21 6.47 5.72
C LYS A 168 13.64 6.73 6.19
N ASN A 169 13.86 6.82 7.50
CA ASN A 169 15.18 7.04 8.07
C ASN A 169 15.74 5.77 8.69
N ARG A 170 17.01 5.45 8.39
CA ARG A 170 17.73 4.31 9.00
C ARG A 170 17.83 4.43 10.53
N ALA A 171 17.94 5.66 11.03
CA ALA A 171 18.06 5.94 12.47
C ALA A 171 16.81 5.53 13.27
N ASP A 172 15.64 5.49 12.61
CA ASP A 172 14.35 5.19 13.24
C ASP A 172 14.19 3.69 13.56
N TYR A 173 15.09 2.82 13.07
CA TYR A 173 14.97 1.37 13.23
C TYR A 173 14.84 0.90 14.68
N ALA A 174 15.70 1.41 15.58
CA ALA A 174 15.70 0.98 16.98
C ALA A 174 14.39 1.38 17.68
N GLU A 175 13.89 2.59 17.39
CA GLU A 175 12.62 3.07 17.93
C GLU A 175 11.44 2.29 17.35
N ALA A 176 11.37 2.12 16.03
CA ALA A 176 10.33 1.36 15.34
C ALA A 176 10.24 -0.06 15.88
N ARG A 177 11.38 -0.75 16.01
CA ARG A 177 11.43 -2.12 16.53
C ARG A 177 10.89 -2.19 17.96
N ARG A 178 11.35 -1.31 18.85
CA ARG A 178 10.88 -1.26 20.25
C ARG A 178 9.37 -1.02 20.34
N LEU A 179 8.85 -0.13 19.50
CA LEU A 179 7.42 0.17 19.48
C LEU A 179 6.60 -1.00 18.90
N MET A 180 7.09 -1.66 17.85
CA MET A 180 6.46 -2.85 17.26
C MET A 180 6.43 -4.03 18.25
N GLU A 181 7.49 -4.23 19.02
CA GLU A 181 7.55 -5.23 20.11
C GLU A 181 6.43 -5.00 21.15
N GLY A 182 6.04 -3.74 21.39
CA GLY A 182 4.93 -3.38 22.27
C GLY A 182 3.55 -3.88 21.83
N TYR A 183 3.38 -4.24 20.55
CA TYR A 183 2.14 -4.86 20.06
C TYR A 183 2.06 -6.37 20.34
N GLY A 184 3.15 -7.00 20.79
CA GLY A 184 3.17 -8.42 21.16
C GLY A 184 2.82 -9.37 20.02
N LEU A 185 3.12 -9.00 18.77
CA LEU A 185 2.80 -9.82 17.60
C LEU A 185 3.80 -10.97 17.45
N GLU A 186 3.33 -12.21 17.50
CA GLU A 186 4.16 -13.43 17.33
C GLU A 186 4.30 -13.82 15.85
N ILE A 187 4.75 -12.88 15.00
CA ILE A 187 4.87 -13.09 13.56
C ILE A 187 6.21 -12.60 13.02
N PRO A 188 6.64 -13.07 11.82
CA PRO A 188 7.76 -12.47 11.13
C PRO A 188 7.50 -11.00 10.77
N ILE A 189 8.46 -10.13 11.12
CA ILE A 189 8.46 -8.71 10.75
C ILE A 189 9.79 -8.37 10.08
N SER A 190 9.72 -7.96 8.81
CA SER A 190 10.88 -7.51 8.04
C SER A 190 10.95 -5.99 8.02
N TYR A 191 12.11 -5.42 8.36
CA TYR A 191 12.35 -3.98 8.33
C TYR A 191 13.20 -3.60 7.11
N MET A 192 12.73 -2.63 6.33
CA MET A 192 13.36 -2.17 5.11
C MET A 192 13.60 -0.67 5.20
N TRP A 193 14.72 -0.21 4.67
CA TRP A 193 14.98 1.21 4.47
C TRP A 193 14.53 1.62 3.07
N ALA A 194 13.56 2.53 2.99
CA ALA A 194 13.01 3.03 1.73
C ALA A 194 12.29 4.36 1.92
N ASP A 195 12.33 5.22 0.90
CA ASP A 195 11.50 6.42 0.88
C ASP A 195 10.02 6.06 0.78
N VAL A 196 9.19 6.76 1.56
CA VAL A 196 7.73 6.64 1.49
C VAL A 196 7.19 7.63 0.46
N CYS A 197 6.05 7.30 -0.16
CA CYS A 197 5.47 8.08 -1.27
C CYS A 197 5.15 9.55 -0.96
N ARG A 198 5.14 9.98 0.30
CA ARG A 198 5.02 11.39 0.70
C ARG A 198 6.14 11.78 1.67
N GLU A 199 6.58 13.03 1.58
CA GLU A 199 7.77 13.53 2.26
C GLU A 199 7.65 13.49 3.79
N GLU A 200 6.46 13.75 4.32
CA GLU A 200 6.16 13.80 5.75
C GLU A 200 5.93 12.43 6.40
N LEU A 201 5.81 11.35 5.63
CA LEU A 201 5.58 10.01 6.15
C LEU A 201 6.92 9.34 6.48
N LEU A 202 7.04 8.84 7.71
CA LEU A 202 8.26 8.23 8.24
C LEU A 202 8.22 6.69 8.15
N ILE A 203 7.01 6.13 8.10
CA ILE A 203 6.75 4.70 8.17
C ILE A 203 5.58 4.30 7.27
N GLU A 204 5.75 3.18 6.58
CA GLU A 204 4.68 2.48 5.86
C GLU A 204 4.77 0.99 6.20
N ILE A 205 3.63 0.34 6.42
CA ILE A 205 3.56 -1.08 6.75
C ILE A 205 2.62 -1.78 5.77
N GLU A 206 3.06 -2.90 5.24
CA GLU A 206 2.25 -3.84 4.46
C GLU A 206 2.28 -5.21 5.10
N GLY A 207 1.45 -6.14 4.60
CA GLY A 207 1.52 -7.52 5.07
C GLY A 207 0.41 -8.41 4.58
N ILE A 208 0.31 -9.56 5.24
CA ILE A 208 -0.75 -10.55 5.03
C ILE A 208 -1.38 -10.85 6.38
N ALA A 209 -2.70 -10.91 6.42
CA ALA A 209 -3.47 -11.45 7.54
C ALA A 209 -4.28 -12.67 7.10
N ILE A 210 -4.63 -13.53 8.04
CA ILE A 210 -5.40 -14.76 7.80
C ILE A 210 -6.51 -14.93 8.83
N ASP A 211 -7.62 -15.51 8.37
CA ASP A 211 -8.72 -16.07 9.18
C ASP A 211 -8.72 -17.60 9.08
#